data_AF-F0QWF7-F1
#
_entry.id   AF-F0QWF7-F1
#
_cell.length_a   1.000
_cell.length_b   1.000
_cell.length_c   1.000
_cell.angle_alpha   90.00
_cell.angle_beta   90.00
_cell.angle_gamma   90.00
#
_symmetry.space_group_name_H-M   'P 1'
#
loop_
_entity.id
_entity.type
_entity.pdbx_description
1 polymer ?
#
loop_
_entity_poly.entity_id
_entity_poly.type
_entity_poly.pdbx_seq_one_letter_code
_entity_poly.pdbx_strand_id
1 'polypeptide(L)'
;MVMLRFTPFVRLQGLPPIYRFRESINVKVLVSDRDTPIVRLIPIVSESVDYVLLSDKALTELGIVIIDASNGIWCFRDELGRAFRASCTPG
;
A
#
# COMPACT_ATOMS: atom_id res chain seq x y z
N MET A 1 3.40 -1.75 -8.00
CA MET A 1 4.32 -1.99 -6.87
C MET A 1 4.78 -0.64 -6.34
N VAL A 2 4.37 -0.26 -5.12
CA VAL A 2 4.96 0.90 -4.43
C VAL A 2 6.16 0.37 -3.65
N MET A 3 7.37 0.62 -4.13
CA MET A 3 8.59 0.16 -3.48
C MET A 3 9.12 1.27 -2.56
N LEU A 4 9.04 1.07 -1.25
CA LEU A 4 9.71 1.89 -0.26
C LEU A 4 10.81 1.05 0.39
N ARG A 5 12.07 1.39 0.13
CA ARG A 5 13.23 0.77 0.79
C ARG A 5 13.47 1.46 2.14
N PHE A 6 13.54 0.70 3.22
CA PHE A 6 14.07 1.16 4.51
C PHE A 6 15.22 0.25 4.94
N THR A 7 16.31 0.87 5.41
CA THR A 7 17.48 0.19 6.01
C THR A 7 17.14 -0.31 7.42
N PRO A 8 17.51 -1.55 7.79
CA PRO A 8 17.20 -2.08 9.12
C PRO A 8 18.14 -1.51 10.20
N PHE A 9 17.56 -1.03 11.31
CA PHE A 9 18.25 -0.78 12.58
C PHE A 9 17.87 -1.89 13.60
N VAL A 10 18.72 -2.15 14.60
CA VAL A 10 18.72 -3.43 15.36
C VAL A 10 17.80 -3.41 16.60
N ARG A 11 17.24 -4.61 16.88
CA ARG A 11 16.13 -5.01 17.77
C ARG A 11 16.40 -4.91 19.30
N LEU A 12 15.37 -4.53 20.07
CA LEU A 12 15.22 -4.78 21.52
C LEU A 12 13.84 -5.40 21.79
N GLN A 13 13.76 -6.33 22.76
CA GLN A 13 12.51 -7.01 23.15
C GLN A 13 11.47 -6.02 23.69
N GLY A 14 10.32 -5.93 23.00
CA GLY A 14 9.19 -5.04 23.27
C GLY A 14 8.23 -5.02 22.06
N LEU A 15 7.07 -4.37 22.17
CA LEU A 15 6.29 -4.02 20.98
C LEU A 15 7.17 -3.15 20.08
N PRO A 16 7.34 -3.49 18.80
CA PRO A 16 8.21 -2.74 17.92
C PRO A 16 7.71 -1.30 17.80
N PRO A 17 8.60 -0.29 17.83
CA PRO A 17 8.18 1.09 17.73
C PRO A 17 7.45 1.32 16.41
N ILE A 18 6.33 2.03 16.48
CA ILE A 18 5.56 2.48 15.34
C ILE A 18 5.77 3.99 15.20
N TYR A 19 6.34 4.41 14.08
CA TYR A 19 6.61 5.80 13.76
C TYR A 19 5.52 6.36 12.86
N ARG A 20 4.74 7.30 13.37
CA ARG A 20 3.76 8.04 12.57
C ARG A 20 4.38 9.35 12.09
N PHE A 21 4.39 9.56 10.79
CA PHE A 21 4.82 10.84 10.22
C PHE A 21 3.78 11.92 10.50
N ARG A 22 4.24 13.16 10.76
CA ARG A 22 3.35 14.31 10.93
C ARG A 22 2.86 14.86 9.61
N GLU A 23 3.66 14.69 8.57
CA GLU A 23 3.38 15.19 7.22
C GLU A 23 2.85 14.07 6.33
N SER A 24 2.02 14.46 5.37
CA SER A 24 1.56 13.54 4.33
C SER A 24 2.62 13.38 3.25
N ILE A 25 2.76 12.16 2.73
CA ILE A 25 3.52 11.88 1.52
C ILE A 25 2.59 11.77 0.31
N ASN A 26 3.16 12.03 -0.86
CA ASN A 26 2.48 11.78 -2.14
C ASN A 26 2.58 10.30 -2.49
N VAL A 27 1.45 9.65 -2.74
CA VAL A 27 1.36 8.24 -3.11
C VAL A 27 0.61 8.12 -4.43
N LYS A 28 1.05 7.20 -5.29
CA LYS A 28 0.45 6.95 -6.59
C LYS A 28 0.50 5.45 -6.91
N VAL A 29 -0.55 4.93 -7.55
CA VAL A 29 -0.59 3.53 -7.98
C VAL A 29 0.06 3.41 -9.36
N LEU A 30 1.22 2.75 -9.43
CA LEU A 30 1.91 2.56 -10.71
C LEU A 30 1.34 1.35 -11.45
N VAL A 31 0.79 1.60 -12.64
CA VAL A 31 0.27 0.61 -13.59
C VAL A 31 0.67 1.00 -15.01
N SER A 32 0.77 0.04 -15.92
CA SER A 32 1.30 0.27 -17.27
C SER A 32 0.27 0.83 -18.26
N ASP A 33 -1.02 0.68 -17.98
CA ASP A 33 -2.11 0.95 -18.90
C ASP A 33 -2.74 2.34 -18.77
N ARG A 34 -2.43 3.08 -17.70
CA ARG A 34 -3.00 4.40 -17.43
C ARG A 34 -2.15 5.22 -16.46
N ASP A 35 -2.35 6.52 -16.50
CA ASP A 35 -1.92 7.40 -15.42
C ASP A 35 -2.92 7.37 -14.26
N THR A 36 -2.43 7.50 -13.03
CA THR A 36 -3.27 7.48 -11.82
C THR A 36 -3.08 8.76 -11.00
N PRO A 37 -4.09 9.19 -10.23
CA PRO A 37 -3.98 10.38 -9.41
C PRO A 37 -2.92 10.21 -8.30
N ILE A 38 -2.30 11.32 -7.92
CA ILE A 38 -1.47 11.41 -6.72
C ILE A 38 -2.38 11.72 -5.53
N VAL A 39 -2.29 10.91 -4.48
CA VAL A 39 -3.03 11.10 -3.24
C VAL A 39 -2.08 11.39 -2.09
N ARG A 40 -2.52 12.19 -1.12
CA ARG A 40 -1.74 12.52 0.07
C ARG A 40 -2.11 11.61 1.23
N LEU A 41 -1.18 10.78 1.69
CA LEU A 41 -1.39 9.83 2.79
C LEU A 41 -0.37 10.05 3.91
N ILE A 42 -0.76 9.76 5.15
CA ILE A 42 0.14 9.82 6.30
C ILE A 42 0.73 8.41 6.52
N PRO A 43 2.03 8.19 6.30
CA PRO A 43 2.63 6.88 6.49
C PRO A 43 2.83 6.57 7.97
N ILE A 44 2.66 5.29 8.29
CA ILE A 44 2.99 4.70 9.57
C ILE A 44 4.06 3.63 9.27
N VAL A 45 5.25 3.79 9.85
CA VAL A 45 6.41 2.93 9.58
C VAL A 45 6.73 2.11 10.82
N SER A 46 6.96 0.82 10.63
CA SER A 46 7.41 -0.10 11.67
C SER A 46 8.47 -1.01 11.08
N GLU A 47 9.55 -1.24 11.83
CA GLU A 47 10.62 -2.15 11.42
C GLU A 47 10.22 -3.63 11.48
N SER A 48 9.04 -3.95 12.03
CA SER A 48 8.53 -5.32 12.13
C SER A 48 7.60 -5.74 11.02
N VAL A 49 7.37 -4.86 10.04
CA VAL A 49 6.48 -5.14 8.92
C VAL A 49 7.27 -4.95 7.63
N ASP A 50 7.58 -6.05 6.96
CA ASP A 50 8.28 -6.07 5.67
C ASP A 50 7.36 -5.71 4.48
N TYR A 51 6.09 -5.42 4.76
CA TYR A 51 5.04 -5.18 3.78
C TYR A 51 4.33 -3.85 4.02
N VAL A 52 3.85 -3.23 2.94
CA VAL A 52 3.03 -2.02 3.02
C VAL A 52 1.62 -2.41 3.41
N LEU A 53 1.16 -1.92 4.56
CA LEU A 53 -0.24 -2.02 4.96
C LEU A 53 -1.00 -0.78 4.48
N LEU A 54 -2.11 -1.01 3.78
CA LEU A 54 -3.02 0.05 3.33
C LEU A 54 -4.28 0.03 4.19
N SER A 55 -4.64 1.18 4.78
CA SER A 55 -5.92 1.32 5.45
C SER A 55 -7.08 1.37 4.45
N ASP A 56 -8.29 1.12 4.93
CA ASP A 56 -9.55 1.36 4.22
C ASP A 56 -9.63 2.78 3.61
N LYS A 57 -9.18 3.79 4.35
CA LYS A 57 -9.08 5.17 3.84
C LYS A 57 -8.07 5.27 2.69
N ALA A 58 -6.89 4.68 2.82
CA ALA A 58 -5.89 4.69 1.74
C ALA A 58 -6.41 4.00 0.48
N LEU A 59 -7.06 2.84 0.62
CA LEU A 59 -7.71 2.13 -0.49
C LEU A 59 -8.78 3.00 -1.15
N THR A 60 -9.58 3.71 -0.35
CA THR A 60 -10.64 4.58 -0.85
C THR A 60 -10.10 5.75 -1.68
N GLU A 61 -9.06 6.43 -1.18
CA GLU A 61 -8.41 7.55 -1.86
C GLU A 61 -7.69 7.10 -3.14
N LEU A 62 -7.00 5.95 -3.08
CA LEU A 62 -6.33 5.35 -4.24
C LEU A 62 -7.30 4.77 -5.27
N GLY A 63 -8.61 4.71 -4.95
CA GLY A 63 -9.63 4.13 -5.82
C GLY A 63 -9.46 2.62 -6.00
N ILE A 64 -8.87 1.92 -5.04
CA ILE A 64 -8.64 0.46 -5.09
C ILE A 64 -9.81 -0.27 -4.42
N VAL A 65 -10.27 -1.35 -5.05
CA VAL A 65 -11.20 -2.31 -4.47
C VAL A 65 -10.52 -3.67 -4.38
N ILE A 66 -10.56 -4.27 -3.18
CA ILE A 66 -10.08 -5.65 -2.97
C ILE A 66 -11.21 -6.60 -3.38
N ILE A 67 -10.90 -7.53 -4.27
CA ILE A 67 -11.85 -8.54 -4.77
C ILE A 67 -11.63 -9.87 -4.04
N ASP A 68 -10.37 -10.28 -3.95
CA ASP A 68 -9.94 -11.47 -3.22
C ASP A 68 -8.60 -11.20 -2.56
N ALA A 69 -8.63 -10.94 -1.25
CA ALA A 69 -7.44 -10.59 -0.48
C ALA A 69 -6.42 -11.73 -0.45
N SER A 70 -6.88 -12.98 -0.33
CA SER A 70 -6.02 -14.16 -0.20
C SER A 70 -5.24 -14.45 -1.48
N ASN A 71 -5.85 -14.20 -2.64
CA ASN A 71 -5.22 -14.38 -3.95
C ASN A 71 -4.61 -13.09 -4.51
N GLY A 72 -4.64 -12.00 -3.75
CA GLY A 72 -4.11 -10.71 -4.17
C GLY A 72 -4.84 -10.10 -5.38
N ILE A 73 -6.13 -10.39 -5.55
CA ILE A 73 -6.94 -9.87 -6.65
C ILE A 73 -7.62 -8.57 -6.24
N TRP A 74 -7.46 -7.56 -7.08
CA TRP A 74 -7.99 -6.21 -6.88
C TRP A 74 -8.37 -5.59 -8.22
N CYS A 75 -9.04 -4.44 -8.18
CA CYS A 75 -9.27 -3.61 -9.36
C CYS A 75 -9.33 -2.14 -8.96
N PHE A 76 -9.29 -1.23 -9.93
CA PHE A 76 -9.73 0.14 -9.66
C PHE A 76 -11.26 0.19 -9.51
N ARG A 77 -11.77 1.19 -8.80
CA ARG A 77 -13.21 1.34 -8.55
C ARG A 77 -14.02 1.49 -9.85
N ASP A 78 -13.48 2.16 -10.85
CA ASP A 78 -14.09 2.31 -12.19
C ASP A 78 -14.06 1.03 -13.04
N GLU A 79 -13.28 0.03 -12.60
CA GLU A 79 -13.13 -1.27 -13.26
C GLU A 79 -13.99 -2.37 -12.62
N LEU A 80 -14.70 -2.06 -11.53
CA LEU A 80 -15.44 -3.05 -10.78
C LEU A 80 -16.45 -3.78 -11.68
N GLY A 81 -16.29 -5.11 -11.78
CA GLY A 81 -17.10 -5.96 -12.66
C GLY A 81 -16.67 -5.99 -14.13
N ARG A 82 -15.59 -5.32 -14.51
CA ARG A 82 -15.06 -5.25 -15.89
C ARG A 82 -13.65 -5.80 -16.03
N ALA A 83 -12.78 -5.54 -15.05
CA ALA A 83 -11.40 -5.99 -15.06
C ALA A 83 -10.93 -6.41 -13.67
N PHE A 84 -9.96 -7.30 -13.65
CA PHE A 84 -9.30 -7.80 -12.45
C PHE A 84 -7.79 -7.69 -12.62
N ARG A 85 -7.10 -7.33 -11.55
CA ARG A 85 -5.66 -7.14 -11.48
C ARG A 85 -5.10 -8.06 -10.41
N ALA A 86 -3.97 -8.69 -10.69
CA ALA A 86 -3.25 -9.50 -9.72
C ALA A 86 -2.13 -8.68 -9.08
N SER A 87 -1.99 -8.79 -7.78
CA SER A 87 -0.82 -8.30 -7.06
C SER A 87 0.35 -9.23 -7.35
N CYS A 88 1.54 -8.68 -7.57
CA CYS A 88 2.74 -9.51 -7.56
C CYS A 88 2.98 -9.92 -6.11
N THR A 89 3.03 -11.22 -5.84
CA THR A 89 3.53 -11.74 -4.55
C THR A 89 4.98 -11.30 -4.41
N PRO A 90 5.38 -10.64 -3.31
CA PRO A 90 6.76 -10.64 -2.91
C PRO A 90 7.10 -12.10 -2.57
N GLY A 91 8.01 -12.71 -3.33
CA GLY A 91 8.60 -14.00 -2.98
C GLY A 91 9.54 -13.88 -1.78
#